data_AF-A0A286B612-F1
#
_entry.id   AF-A0A286B612-F1
#
_cell.length_a   1.000
_cell.length_b   1.000
_cell.length_c   1.000
_cell.angle_alpha   90.00
_cell.angle_beta   90.00
_cell.angle_gamma   90.00
#
_symmetry.space_group_name_H-M   'P 1'
#
loop_
_entity.id
_entity.type
_entity.pdbx_description
1 polymer ?
#
loop_
_entity_poly.entity_id
_entity_poly.type
_entity_poly.pdbx_seq_one_letter_code
_entity_poly.pdbx_strand_id
1 'polypeptide(L)'
;MNKEIILESLTRALESWVRNASAAQLWHVHQAGGLAASIEADDEVVQVRIVLGGARDALSDIGKTDGRLPVTEAFLGCSAWGAPPAQGSPEREQWFLSSELAQTHARQYLMAEVGERRDLLERCVDDWIARQGAAS
;
A
#
# COMPACT_ATOMS: atom_id res chain seq x y z
N MET A 1 -5.12 13.55 22.42
CA MET A 1 -4.54 12.56 21.49
C MET A 1 -3.49 13.21 20.60
N ASN A 2 -2.25 12.70 20.55
CA ASN A 2 -1.16 13.30 19.75
C ASN A 2 -1.20 12.79 18.30
N LYS A 3 -1.29 13.71 17.33
CA LYS A 3 -1.23 13.43 15.88
C LYS A 3 0.00 12.60 15.49
N GLU A 4 1.14 12.85 16.12
CA GLU A 4 2.39 12.13 15.85
C GLU A 4 2.28 10.65 16.21
N ILE A 5 1.62 10.30 17.31
CA ILE A 5 1.42 8.90 17.73
C ILE A 5 0.56 8.16 16.71
N ILE A 6 -0.51 8.79 16.21
CA ILE A 6 -1.37 8.18 15.20
C ILE A 6 -0.60 8.03 13.89
N LEU A 7 0.17 9.04 13.49
CA LEU A 7 0.97 9.00 12.27
C LEU A 7 2.00 7.87 12.31
N GLU A 8 2.76 7.74 13.41
CA GLU A 8 3.72 6.63 13.58
C GLU A 8 3.03 5.27 13.59
N SER A 9 1.88 5.16 14.24
CA SER A 9 1.08 3.92 14.27
C SER A 9 0.58 3.56 12.87
N LEU A 10 0.16 4.56 12.09
CA LEU A 10 -0.28 4.39 10.70
C LEU A 10 0.86 3.92 9.80
N THR A 11 2.03 4.57 9.88
CA THR A 11 3.22 4.16 9.13
C THR A 11 3.59 2.72 9.45
N ARG A 12 3.66 2.36 10.74
CA ARG A 12 3.98 0.98 11.17
C ARG A 12 2.94 -0.02 10.69
N ALA A 13 1.66 0.35 10.68
CA ALA A 13 0.58 -0.51 10.19
C ALA A 13 0.69 -0.75 8.68
N LEU A 14 0.97 0.29 7.89
CA LEU A 14 1.25 0.17 6.44
C LEU A 14 2.45 -0.70 6.17
N GLU A 15 3.57 -0.46 6.85
CA GLU A 15 4.76 -1.27 6.67
C GLU A 15 4.52 -2.74 7.04
N SER A 16 3.82 -2.98 8.15
CA SER A 16 3.45 -4.33 8.57
C SER A 16 2.55 -5.01 7.52
N TRP A 17 1.58 -4.27 6.97
CA TRP A 17 0.70 -4.78 5.92
C TRP A 17 1.51 -5.21 4.69
N VAL A 18 2.41 -4.36 4.19
CA VAL A 18 3.22 -4.66 2.99
C VAL A 18 4.12 -5.88 3.20
N ARG A 19 4.71 -6.04 4.40
CA ARG A 19 5.52 -7.22 4.73
C ARG A 19 4.72 -8.52 4.71
N ASN A 20 3.46 -8.46 5.13
CA ASN A 20 2.61 -9.65 5.32
C ASN A 20 1.58 -9.86 4.20
N ALA A 21 1.47 -8.93 3.24
CA ALA A 21 0.52 -9.04 2.14
C ALA A 21 0.82 -10.27 1.27
N SER A 22 -0.24 -11.01 0.94
CA SER A 22 -0.21 -12.10 -0.03
C SER A 22 0.04 -11.57 -1.44
N ALA A 23 0.46 -12.44 -2.36
CA ALA A 23 0.66 -12.08 -3.76
C ALA A 23 -0.62 -11.48 -4.38
N ALA A 24 -1.79 -12.05 -4.11
CA ALA A 24 -3.06 -11.51 -4.62
C ALA A 24 -3.37 -10.10 -4.09
N GLN A 25 -3.04 -9.83 -2.82
CA GLN A 25 -3.24 -8.50 -2.23
C GLN A 25 -2.26 -7.47 -2.82
N LEU A 26 -0.99 -7.82 -2.99
CA LEU A 26 -0.01 -6.96 -3.64
C LEU A 26 -0.40 -6.65 -5.08
N TRP A 27 -0.84 -7.67 -5.83
CA TRP A 27 -1.32 -7.49 -7.19
C TRP A 27 -2.50 -6.53 -7.25
N HIS A 28 -3.50 -6.73 -6.39
CA HIS A 28 -4.67 -5.85 -6.32
C HIS A 28 -4.27 -4.39 -6.05
N VAL A 29 -3.40 -4.14 -5.08
CA VAL A 29 -2.93 -2.78 -4.79
C VAL A 29 -2.23 -2.17 -6.01
N HIS A 30 -1.34 -2.91 -6.67
CA HIS A 30 -0.69 -2.40 -7.89
C HIS A 30 -1.66 -2.18 -9.05
N GLN A 31 -2.73 -2.96 -9.15
CA GLN A 31 -3.72 -2.82 -10.20
C GLN A 31 -4.70 -1.67 -9.93
N ALA A 32 -5.22 -1.55 -8.71
CA ALA A 32 -6.38 -0.74 -8.39
C ALA A 32 -6.20 0.19 -7.18
N GLY A 33 -5.11 0.03 -6.42
CA GLY A 33 -4.91 0.69 -5.13
C GLY A 33 -5.85 0.13 -4.08
N GLY A 34 -6.49 1.02 -3.31
CA GLY A 34 -7.56 0.69 -2.39
C GLY A 34 -7.11 0.33 -0.98
N LEU A 35 -5.87 0.67 -0.60
CA LEU A 35 -5.48 0.69 0.80
C LEU A 35 -6.27 1.78 1.53
N ALA A 36 -6.76 1.44 2.72
CA ALA A 36 -7.43 2.39 3.60
C ALA A 36 -7.05 2.13 5.05
N ALA A 37 -7.07 3.18 5.86
CA ALA A 37 -6.82 3.10 7.28
C ALA A 37 -8.13 2.97 8.08
N SER A 38 -8.16 1.97 8.95
CA SER A 38 -9.10 1.89 10.06
C SER A 38 -8.38 2.31 11.33
N ILE A 39 -8.71 3.49 11.84
CA ILE A 39 -8.10 4.08 13.03
C ILE A 39 -9.17 4.08 14.13
N GLU A 40 -8.91 3.30 15.17
CA GLU A 40 -9.68 3.27 16.41
C GLU A 40 -8.79 3.85 17.50
N ALA A 41 -9.27 4.87 18.20
CA ALA A 41 -8.47 5.50 19.22
C ALA A 41 -9.33 5.89 20.43
N ASP A 42 -8.81 5.57 21.61
CA ASP A 42 -9.35 5.91 22.92
C ASP A 42 -8.33 6.78 23.68
N ASP A 43 -8.67 7.25 24.88
CA ASP A 43 -7.84 8.19 25.66
C ASP A 43 -6.40 7.71 25.90
N GLU A 44 -6.16 6.39 25.89
CA GLU A 44 -4.85 5.79 26.14
C GLU A 44 -4.33 4.88 25.00
N VAL A 45 -5.17 4.50 24.04
CA VAL A 45 -4.83 3.45 23.06
C VAL A 45 -5.18 3.90 21.65
N VAL A 46 -4.20 3.85 20.75
CA VAL A 46 -4.40 4.02 19.31
C VAL A 46 -4.18 2.67 18.62
N GLN A 47 -5.21 2.18 17.93
CA GLN A 47 -5.14 1.01 17.06
C GLN A 47 -5.31 1.44 15.61
N VAL A 48 -4.33 1.08 14.77
CA VAL A 48 -4.40 1.31 13.33
C VAL A 48 -4.32 -0.02 12.60
N ARG A 49 -5.27 -0.23 11.70
CA ARG A 49 -5.29 -1.38 10.79
C ARG A 49 -5.40 -0.90 9.35
N ILE A 50 -4.66 -1.54 8.46
CA ILE A 50 -4.77 -1.33 7.02
C ILE A 50 -5.69 -2.38 6.43
N VAL A 51 -6.69 -1.92 5.69
CA VAL A 51 -7.67 -2.77 5.01
C VAL A 51 -7.58 -2.53 3.51
N LEU A 52 -7.80 -3.60 2.74
CA LEU A 52 -7.89 -3.54 1.29
C LEU A 52 -9.37 -3.49 0.89
N GLY A 53 -9.74 -2.52 0.05
CA GLY A 53 -11.14 -2.33 -0.37
C GLY A 53 -12.02 -1.69 0.71
N GLY A 54 -11.41 -0.98 1.67
CA GLY A 54 -12.13 -0.15 2.62
C GLY A 54 -12.73 1.11 1.98
N ALA A 55 -13.29 1.99 2.81
CA ALA A 55 -13.70 3.31 2.36
C ALA A 55 -12.49 4.06 1.78
N ARG A 56 -12.65 4.64 0.59
CA ARG A 56 -11.54 5.34 -0.06
C ARG A 56 -11.10 6.54 0.79
N ASP A 57 -9.79 6.66 0.98
CA ASP A 57 -9.13 7.73 1.72
C ASP A 57 -7.84 8.17 1.00
N ALA A 58 -7.04 9.02 1.65
CA ALA A 58 -5.78 9.52 1.09
C ALA A 58 -4.75 8.40 0.80
N LEU A 59 -4.90 7.20 1.37
CA LEU A 59 -4.01 6.06 1.15
C LEU A 59 -4.43 5.21 -0.05
N SER A 60 -5.64 5.42 -0.58
CA SER A 60 -6.23 4.57 -1.62
C SER A 60 -5.49 4.58 -2.94
N ASP A 61 -4.59 5.54 -3.17
CA ASP A 61 -3.77 5.60 -4.36
C ASP A 61 -2.31 5.14 -4.13
N ILE A 62 -1.94 4.85 -2.87
CA ILE A 62 -0.62 4.25 -2.56
C ILE A 62 -0.51 2.90 -3.26
N GLY A 63 0.63 2.69 -3.91
CA GLY A 63 0.96 1.43 -4.56
C GLY A 63 0.37 1.28 -5.96
N LYS A 64 -0.60 2.12 -6.34
CA LYS A 64 -1.33 1.96 -7.58
C LYS A 64 -0.44 2.32 -8.77
N THR A 65 -0.26 1.35 -9.65
CA THR A 65 0.55 1.51 -10.88
C THR A 65 -0.19 1.05 -12.13
N ASP A 66 -1.50 0.79 -12.04
CA ASP A 66 -2.31 0.22 -13.12
C ASP A 66 -1.72 -1.10 -13.68
N GLY A 67 -1.16 -1.90 -12.77
CA GLY A 67 -0.48 -3.16 -13.08
C GLY A 67 0.90 -2.99 -13.75
N ARG A 68 1.41 -1.76 -13.85
CA ARG A 68 2.81 -1.51 -14.23
C ARG A 68 3.68 -1.78 -13.02
N LEU A 69 4.23 -2.98 -12.92
CA LEU A 69 5.16 -3.24 -11.84
C LEU A 69 6.34 -2.26 -11.96
N PRO A 70 6.74 -1.62 -10.85
CA PRO A 70 7.73 -0.58 -10.87
C PRO A 70 9.04 -1.12 -11.44
N VAL A 71 9.57 -0.37 -12.40
CA VAL A 71 10.78 -0.69 -13.15
C VAL A 71 11.96 -0.41 -12.23
N THR A 72 12.32 -1.34 -11.36
CA THR A 72 13.73 -1.41 -10.96
C THR A 72 14.52 -1.80 -12.21
N GLU A 73 15.65 -1.17 -12.46
CA GLU A 73 16.53 -1.25 -13.64
C GLU A 73 16.80 -2.68 -14.19
N ALA A 74 16.45 -3.73 -13.45
CA ALA A 74 16.43 -5.13 -13.85
C ALA A 74 15.51 -5.48 -15.04
N PHE A 75 14.49 -4.67 -15.37
CA PHE A 75 13.53 -4.98 -16.45
C PHE A 75 14.07 -4.83 -17.88
N LEU A 76 15.23 -4.20 -18.07
CA LEU A 76 15.79 -3.95 -19.41
C LEU A 76 16.84 -4.98 -19.86
N GLY A 77 17.21 -5.99 -19.05
CA GLY A 77 18.29 -6.88 -19.48
C GLY A 77 18.56 -8.18 -18.73
N CYS A 78 17.81 -8.53 -17.68
CA CYS A 78 18.12 -9.77 -16.95
C CYS A 78 17.26 -10.94 -17.43
N SER A 79 17.86 -11.84 -18.20
CA SER A 79 17.28 -13.12 -18.67
C SER A 79 16.78 -14.06 -17.56
N ALA A 80 16.97 -13.69 -16.29
CA ALA A 80 16.52 -14.42 -15.10
C ALA A 80 15.03 -14.24 -14.76
N TRP A 81 14.34 -13.25 -15.34
CA TRP A 81 12.96 -12.88 -14.98
C TRP A 81 11.86 -13.58 -15.80
N GLY A 82 12.16 -13.97 -17.04
CA GLY A 82 11.15 -14.05 -18.09
C GLY A 82 10.57 -12.66 -18.41
N ALA A 83 10.24 -12.39 -19.67
CA ALA A 83 9.58 -11.12 -20.00
C ALA A 83 8.17 -11.13 -19.35
N PRO A 84 7.77 -10.05 -18.63
CA PRO A 84 6.40 -9.98 -18.15
C PRO A 84 5.46 -10.02 -19.38
N PRO A 85 4.27 -10.63 -19.26
CA PRO A 85 3.26 -10.60 -20.33
C PRO A 85 2.90 -9.17 -20.78
N ALA A 86 2.03 -8.99 -21.78
CA ALA A 86 1.64 -7.65 -22.25
C ALA A 86 0.73 -6.93 -21.23
N GLN A 87 0.88 -5.61 -21.04
CA GLN A 87 0.08 -4.86 -20.04
C GLN A 87 -1.42 -5.08 -20.30
N GLY A 88 -2.19 -5.31 -19.23
CA GLY A 88 -3.63 -5.58 -19.33
C GLY A 88 -3.99 -7.01 -19.73
N SER A 89 -3.00 -7.88 -19.98
CA SER A 89 -3.26 -9.29 -20.28
C SER A 89 -3.58 -10.07 -18.98
N PRO A 90 -4.53 -11.03 -19.02
CA PRO A 90 -4.87 -11.86 -17.87
C PRO A 90 -3.70 -12.73 -17.41
N GLU A 91 -2.76 -13.05 -18.30
CA GLU A 91 -1.54 -13.79 -18.00
C GLU A 91 -0.58 -13.00 -17.09
N ARG A 92 -0.68 -11.66 -17.05
CA ARG A 92 0.18 -10.84 -16.18
C ARG A 92 -0.08 -11.12 -14.71
N GLU A 93 -1.34 -11.26 -14.32
CA GLU A 93 -1.71 -11.60 -12.95
C GLU A 93 -1.13 -12.97 -12.58
N GLN A 94 -1.36 -13.99 -13.42
CA GLN A 94 -0.83 -15.33 -13.17
C GLN A 94 0.69 -15.35 -13.06
N TRP A 95 1.38 -14.62 -13.95
CA TRP A 95 2.83 -14.47 -13.90
C TRP A 95 3.29 -13.82 -12.58
N PHE A 96 2.63 -12.73 -12.14
CA PHE A 96 2.95 -12.08 -10.87
C PHE A 96 2.73 -13.00 -9.66
N LEU A 97 1.60 -13.70 -9.63
CA LEU A 97 1.26 -14.66 -8.56
C LEU A 97 2.28 -15.81 -8.49
N SER A 98 2.89 -16.19 -9.62
CA SER A 98 3.92 -17.24 -9.69
C SER A 98 5.36 -16.75 -9.44
N SER A 99 5.62 -15.45 -9.42
CA SER A 99 6.97 -14.88 -9.36
C SER A 99 7.26 -14.23 -8.01
N GLU A 100 7.97 -14.96 -7.12
CA GLU A 100 8.43 -14.42 -5.82
C GLU A 100 9.30 -13.18 -5.98
N LEU A 101 10.10 -13.12 -7.06
CA LEU A 101 10.91 -11.96 -7.37
C LEU A 101 10.03 -10.74 -7.66
N ALA A 102 9.02 -10.88 -8.52
CA ALA A 102 8.08 -9.79 -8.80
C ALA A 102 7.35 -9.31 -7.53
N GLN A 103 6.97 -10.24 -6.64
CA GLN A 103 6.36 -9.92 -5.36
C GLN A 103 7.32 -9.21 -4.40
N THR A 104 8.61 -9.57 -4.41
CA THR A 104 9.65 -8.91 -3.60
C THR A 104 9.82 -7.46 -4.02
N HIS A 105 9.93 -7.21 -5.33
CA HIS A 105 10.05 -5.86 -5.88
C HIS A 105 8.78 -5.02 -5.66
N ALA A 106 7.59 -5.61 -5.80
CA ALA A 106 6.33 -4.97 -5.42
C ALA A 106 6.34 -4.47 -3.97
N ARG A 107 6.80 -5.31 -3.04
CA ARG A 107 6.94 -4.92 -1.62
C ARG A 107 7.97 -3.81 -1.43
N GLN A 108 9.12 -3.87 -2.10
CA GLN A 108 10.16 -2.84 -2.01
C GLN A 108 9.65 -1.49 -2.47
N TYR A 109 8.91 -1.46 -3.58
CA TYR A 109 8.29 -0.23 -4.06
C TYR A 109 7.25 0.31 -3.07
N LEU A 110 6.36 -0.54 -2.57
CA LEU A 110 5.37 -0.12 -1.58
C LEU A 110 6.03 0.42 -0.30
N MET A 111 7.12 -0.20 0.16
CA MET A 111 7.93 0.29 1.28
C MET A 111 8.50 1.68 1.01
N ALA A 112 9.09 1.88 -0.17
CA ALA A 112 9.64 3.17 -0.57
C ALA A 112 8.53 4.23 -0.65
N GLU A 113 7.40 3.91 -1.28
CA GLU A 113 6.28 4.83 -1.43
C GLU A 113 5.66 5.21 -0.09
N VAL A 114 5.53 4.29 0.87
CA VAL A 114 5.08 4.61 2.24
C VAL A 114 6.00 5.62 2.92
N GLY A 115 7.32 5.53 2.70
CA GLY A 115 8.29 6.49 3.23
C GLY A 115 8.28 7.84 2.50
N GLU A 116 8.12 7.83 1.18
CA GLU A 116 8.13 9.02 0.33
C GLU A 116 6.83 9.82 0.41
N ARG A 117 5.68 9.14 0.52
CA ARG A 117 4.32 9.73 0.56
C ARG A 117 3.86 10.08 1.96
N ARG A 118 4.77 10.54 2.82
CA ARG A 118 4.45 10.95 4.20
C ARG A 118 3.33 12.01 4.25
N ASP A 119 3.25 12.86 3.23
CA ASP A 119 2.20 13.84 3.05
C ASP A 119 0.78 13.23 2.96
N LEU A 120 0.64 12.06 2.31
CA LEU A 120 -0.64 11.35 2.23
C LEU A 120 -1.02 10.73 3.58
N LEU A 121 -0.03 10.22 4.33
CA LEU A 121 -0.26 9.68 5.66
C LEU A 121 -0.70 10.78 6.63
N GLU A 122 -0.07 11.95 6.57
CA GLU A 122 -0.46 13.11 7.37
C GLU A 122 -1.88 13.57 7.04
N ARG A 123 -2.23 13.64 5.75
CA ARG A 123 -3.60 13.97 5.31
C ARG A 123 -4.62 12.95 5.79
N CYS A 124 -4.30 11.65 5.74
CA CYS A 124 -5.18 10.60 6.25
C CYS A 124 -5.48 10.79 7.74
N VAL A 125 -4.47 11.15 8.53
CA VAL A 125 -4.64 11.41 9.97
C VAL A 125 -5.44 12.69 10.20
N ASP A 126 -5.18 13.77 9.46
CA ASP A 126 -5.93 15.03 9.57
C ASP A 126 -7.42 14.83 9.24
N ASP A 127 -7.72 14.12 8.16
CA ASP A 127 -9.10 13.80 7.76
C ASP A 127 -9.81 12.91 8.80
N TRP A 128 -9.08 12.04 9.49
CA TRP A 128 -9.62 11.26 10.59
C TRP A 128 -9.90 12.13 11.83
N ILE A 129 -8.95 12.98 12.24
CA ILE A 129 -9.12 13.90 13.39
C ILE A 129 -10.32 14.82 13.15
N ALA A 130 -10.46 15.38 11.95
CA ALA A 130 -11.57 16.25 11.59
C ALA A 130 -12.94 15.53 11.70
N ARG A 131 -13.01 14.25 11.31
CA ARG A 131 -14.23 13.44 11.45
C ARG A 131 -14.60 13.14 12.90
N GLN A 132 -13.62 12.91 13.77
CA GLN A 132 -13.88 12.71 15.21
C GLN A 132 -14.40 13.99 15.87
N GLY A 133 -13.83 15.15 15.52
CA GLY A 133 -14.28 16.45 16.04
C GLY A 133 -15.67 16.86 15.56
N ALA A 134 -16.10 16.42 14.37
CA ALA A 134 -17.45 16.66 13.85
C ALA A 134 -18.52 15.73 14.44
N ALA A 135 -18.10 14.62 15.05
CA ALA A 135 -18.98 13.66 15.74
C ALA A 135 -19.16 13.98 17.24
N SER A 136 -18.51 15.05 17.72
CA SER A 136 -18.56 15.54 19.11
C SER A 136 -19.56 16.67 19.31
#